data_AF-A0A962JZ10-F1
#
_entry.id   AF-A0A962JZ10-F1
#
_cell.length_a   1.000
_cell.length_b   1.000
_cell.length_c   1.000
_cell.angle_alpha   90.00
_cell.angle_beta   90.00
_cell.angle_gamma   90.00
#
_symmetry.space_group_name_H-M   'P 1'
#
loop_
_entity.id
_entity.type
_entity.pdbx_description
1 polymer ?
#
loop_
_entity_poly.entity_id
_entity_poly.type
_entity_poly.pdbx_seq_one_letter_code
_entity_poly.pdbx_strand_id
1 'polypeptide(L)'
;MLPDISIRINNLIKAMEKTIAPAIDPDNGLAKEQAALVVSHLRMLDQQWDTAYLYEKGSYENMRALSAHLVSLAEKYEPGKSTTLELSETLGTMPDELPLTVSGISTLTANLGNIVDRVITDCFRSGSETFKTALTNIVLDYNAKQSARERIWFGANKLDPDITDLSTMEEMLFTNVYKFTAHTT
;
A
#
# COMPACT_ATOMS: atom_id res chain seq x y z
N MET A 1 -9.65 26.98 -17.98
CA MET A 1 -9.93 25.79 -17.15
C MET A 1 -8.98 24.68 -17.57
N LEU A 2 -8.26 24.09 -16.63
CA LEU A 2 -7.49 22.88 -16.91
C LEU A 2 -8.48 21.70 -16.98
N PRO A 3 -8.37 20.80 -17.97
CA PRO A 3 -9.23 19.62 -18.03
C PRO A 3 -8.93 18.70 -16.84
N ASP A 4 -10.01 18.19 -16.24
CA ASP A 4 -9.94 17.20 -15.16
C ASP A 4 -9.10 15.97 -15.56
N ILE A 5 -8.47 15.32 -14.58
CA ILE A 5 -7.61 14.17 -14.81
C ILE A 5 -8.39 13.02 -15.46
N SER A 6 -9.62 12.75 -15.01
CA SER A 6 -10.48 11.70 -15.60
C SER A 6 -10.77 11.98 -17.07
N ILE A 7 -11.01 13.25 -17.43
CA ILE A 7 -11.24 13.65 -18.84
C ILE A 7 -9.98 13.36 -19.67
N ARG A 8 -8.80 13.68 -19.14
CA ARG A 8 -7.53 13.43 -19.83
C ARG A 8 -7.30 11.93 -20.04
N ILE A 9 -7.51 11.10 -19.01
CA ILE A 9 -7.39 9.63 -19.10
C ILE A 9 -8.38 9.06 -20.11
N ASN A 10 -9.65 9.47 -20.05
CA ASN A 10 -10.68 9.02 -20.98
C ASN A 10 -10.39 9.40 -22.44
N ASN A 11 -9.76 10.55 -22.68
CA ASN A 11 -9.32 10.93 -24.02
C ASN A 11 -8.16 10.05 -24.52
N LEU A 12 -7.22 9.68 -23.66
CA LEU A 12 -6.15 8.74 -24.00
C LEU A 12 -6.70 7.35 -24.34
N ILE A 13 -7.66 6.85 -23.56
CA ILE A 13 -8.36 5.58 -23.83
C ILE A 13 -9.01 5.63 -25.22
N LYS A 14 -9.77 6.68 -25.51
CA LYS A 14 -10.43 6.84 -26.82
C LYS A 14 -9.42 6.90 -27.98
N ALA A 15 -8.30 7.59 -27.81
CA ALA A 15 -7.26 7.65 -28.85
C ALA A 15 -6.65 6.26 -29.10
N MET A 16 -6.38 5.50 -28.03
CA MET A 16 -5.91 4.12 -28.15
C MET A 16 -6.92 3.23 -28.86
N GLU A 17 -8.18 3.22 -28.42
CA GLU A 17 -9.21 2.31 -28.93
C GLU A 17 -9.70 2.67 -30.34
N LYS A 18 -9.80 3.96 -30.67
CA LYS A 18 -10.43 4.41 -31.93
C LYS A 18 -9.45 4.74 -33.05
N THR A 19 -8.19 5.01 -32.72
CA THR A 19 -7.19 5.45 -33.70
C THR A 19 -6.00 4.51 -33.74
N ILE A 20 -5.37 4.24 -32.59
CA ILE A 20 -4.10 3.51 -32.55
C ILE A 20 -4.34 2.01 -32.76
N ALA A 21 -5.16 1.37 -31.93
CA ALA A 21 -5.40 -0.07 -32.01
C ALA A 21 -5.94 -0.52 -33.38
N PRO A 22 -6.86 0.20 -34.05
CA PRO A 22 -7.30 -0.14 -35.40
C PRO A 22 -6.23 0.04 -36.48
N ALA A 23 -5.22 0.88 -36.25
CA ALA A 23 -4.13 1.12 -37.19
C ALA A 23 -2.95 0.14 -37.02
N ILE A 24 -2.97 -0.71 -35.99
CA ILE A 24 -1.96 -1.75 -35.80
C ILE A 24 -2.16 -2.84 -36.84
N ASP A 25 -1.06 -3.27 -37.46
CA ASP A 25 -1.03 -4.40 -38.39
C ASP A 25 -1.77 -5.62 -37.78
N PRO A 26 -2.79 -6.16 -38.48
CA PRO A 26 -3.52 -7.32 -38.02
C PRO A 26 -2.66 -8.53 -37.65
N ASP A 27 -1.50 -8.70 -38.29
CA ASP A 27 -0.60 -9.84 -38.06
C ASP A 27 0.41 -9.58 -36.93
N ASN A 28 0.50 -8.35 -36.42
CA ASN A 28 1.35 -8.01 -35.29
C ASN A 28 0.62 -8.23 -33.95
N GLY A 29 0.52 -9.49 -33.53
CA GLY A 29 -0.14 -9.89 -32.29
C GLY A 29 0.44 -9.20 -31.04
N LEU A 30 1.76 -9.05 -30.97
CA LEU A 30 2.43 -8.41 -29.84
C LEU A 30 2.01 -6.94 -29.69
N ALA A 31 1.98 -6.17 -30.79
CA ALA A 31 1.58 -4.77 -30.74
C ALA A 31 0.12 -4.61 -30.29
N LYS A 32 -0.77 -5.51 -30.72
CA LYS A 32 -2.18 -5.53 -30.28
C LYS A 32 -2.31 -5.79 -28.78
N GLU A 33 -1.55 -6.75 -28.26
CA GLU A 33 -1.52 -7.07 -26.84
C GLU A 33 -1.03 -5.86 -26.02
N GLN A 34 0.07 -5.23 -26.44
CA GLN A 34 0.59 -4.03 -25.77
C GLN A 34 -0.41 -2.87 -25.79
N ALA A 35 -1.13 -2.67 -26.91
CA ALA A 35 -2.18 -1.65 -26.97
C ALA A 35 -3.34 -1.93 -26.00
N ALA A 36 -3.76 -3.21 -25.89
CA ALA A 36 -4.78 -3.62 -24.93
C ALA A 36 -4.31 -3.44 -23.48
N LEU A 37 -3.04 -3.75 -23.18
CA LEU A 37 -2.44 -3.53 -21.86
C LEU A 37 -2.45 -2.05 -21.49
N VAL A 38 -2.06 -1.15 -22.40
CA VAL A 38 -2.10 0.31 -22.17
C VAL A 38 -3.52 0.77 -21.83
N VAL A 39 -4.53 0.32 -22.58
CA VAL A 39 -5.94 0.65 -22.29
C VAL A 39 -6.35 0.13 -20.91
N SER A 40 -5.95 -1.09 -20.55
CA SER A 40 -6.23 -1.66 -19.23
C SER A 40 -5.63 -0.82 -18.10
N HIS A 41 -4.36 -0.42 -18.22
CA HIS A 41 -3.70 0.45 -17.24
C HIS A 41 -4.35 1.82 -17.14
N LEU A 42 -4.73 2.44 -18.25
CA LEU A 42 -5.43 3.73 -18.24
C LEU A 42 -6.78 3.63 -17.51
N ARG A 43 -7.54 2.55 -17.72
CA ARG A 43 -8.80 2.32 -17.00
C ARG A 43 -8.59 2.12 -15.51
N MET A 44 -7.54 1.40 -15.12
CA MET A 44 -7.18 1.25 -13.71
C MET A 44 -6.80 2.60 -13.08
N LEU A 45 -6.01 3.42 -13.79
CA LEU A 45 -5.68 4.77 -13.32
C LEU A 45 -6.93 5.65 -13.15
N ASP A 46 -7.91 5.57 -14.08
CA ASP A 46 -9.18 6.31 -13.98
C ASP A 46 -9.97 5.95 -12.70
N GLN A 47 -9.90 4.69 -12.27
CA GLN A 47 -10.57 4.23 -11.05
C GLN A 47 -9.84 4.61 -9.76
N GLN A 48 -8.52 4.78 -9.82
CA GLN A 48 -7.66 4.94 -8.65
C GLN A 48 -7.28 6.39 -8.36
N TRP A 49 -7.18 7.26 -9.38
CA TRP A 49 -6.48 8.54 -9.23
C TRP A 49 -7.08 9.46 -8.16
N ASP A 50 -8.41 9.52 -8.06
CA ASP A 50 -9.13 10.42 -7.13
C ASP A 50 -8.96 9.97 -5.67
N THR A 51 -8.79 8.66 -5.45
CA THR A 51 -8.66 8.07 -4.11
C THR A 51 -7.24 7.65 -3.75
N ALA A 52 -6.26 7.81 -4.66
CA ALA A 52 -4.88 7.39 -4.47
C ALA A 52 -4.25 7.98 -3.20
N TYR A 53 -4.58 9.24 -2.89
CA TYR A 53 -4.13 9.88 -1.66
C TYR A 53 -4.65 9.18 -0.40
N LEU A 54 -5.95 8.85 -0.37
CA LEU A 54 -6.56 8.17 0.77
C LEU A 54 -6.01 6.75 0.95
N TYR A 55 -5.73 6.07 -0.15
CA TYR A 55 -5.05 4.78 -0.12
C TYR A 55 -3.65 4.88 0.50
N GLU A 56 -2.79 5.76 0.00
CA GLU A 56 -1.44 5.91 0.57
C GLU A 56 -1.49 6.37 2.03
N LYS A 57 -2.40 7.28 2.37
CA LYS A 57 -2.61 7.70 3.75
C LYS A 57 -2.96 6.52 4.66
N GLY A 58 -3.86 5.63 4.24
CA GLY A 58 -4.19 4.42 5.00
C GLY A 58 -3.01 3.46 5.14
N SER A 59 -2.16 3.34 4.12
CA SER A 59 -0.94 2.51 4.17
C SER A 59 0.05 3.05 5.19
N TYR A 60 0.25 4.37 5.18
CA TYR A 60 1.05 5.08 6.17
C TYR A 60 0.51 4.88 7.59
N GLU A 61 -0.79 5.06 7.80
CA GLU A 61 -1.44 4.87 9.11
C GLU A 61 -1.22 3.45 9.64
N ASN A 62 -1.39 2.43 8.79
CA ASN A 62 -1.12 1.04 9.15
C ASN A 62 0.36 0.79 9.51
N MET A 63 1.30 1.32 8.71
CA MET A 63 2.74 1.18 8.97
C MET A 63 3.16 1.90 10.26
N ARG A 64 2.57 3.06 10.55
CA ARG A 64 2.78 3.80 11.80
C ARG A 64 2.25 3.01 13.00
N ALA A 65 1.07 2.41 12.88
CA ALA A 65 0.51 1.57 13.94
C ALA A 65 1.35 0.29 14.19
N LEU A 66 1.84 -0.37 13.13
CA LEU A 66 2.80 -1.48 13.25
C LEU A 66 4.07 -1.03 13.98
N SER A 67 4.65 0.08 13.54
CA SER A 67 5.86 0.64 14.15
C SER A 67 5.68 0.89 15.65
N ALA A 68 4.56 1.51 16.06
CA ALA A 68 4.26 1.75 17.46
C ALA A 68 4.12 0.44 18.26
N HIS A 69 3.47 -0.58 17.69
CA HIS A 69 3.39 -1.91 18.30
C HIS A 69 4.77 -2.56 18.49
N LEU A 70 5.65 -2.44 17.48
CA LEU A 70 6.99 -3.02 17.55
C LEU A 70 7.83 -2.36 18.64
N VAL A 71 7.71 -1.04 18.82
CA VAL A 71 8.34 -0.32 19.93
C VAL A 71 7.84 -0.85 21.27
N SER A 72 6.53 -0.87 21.51
CA SER A 72 5.96 -1.37 22.78
C SER A 72 6.31 -2.83 23.05
N LEU A 73 6.34 -3.66 22.01
CA LEU A 73 6.70 -5.07 22.13
C LEU A 73 8.17 -5.22 22.54
N ALA A 74 9.07 -4.49 21.87
CA ALA A 74 10.49 -4.54 22.19
C ALA A 74 10.77 -3.93 23.58
N GLU A 75 10.09 -2.88 24.01
CA GLU A 75 10.22 -2.36 25.38
C GLU A 75 9.87 -3.43 26.44
N LYS A 76 8.85 -4.24 26.17
CA LYS A 76 8.41 -5.31 27.08
C LYS A 76 9.39 -6.47 27.17
N TYR A 77 9.96 -6.90 26.04
CA TYR A 77 10.73 -8.15 25.98
C TYR A 77 12.25 -7.96 25.82
N GLU A 78 12.69 -6.88 25.17
CA GLU A 78 14.08 -6.62 24.77
C GLU A 78 14.43 -5.11 24.90
N PRO A 79 14.29 -4.51 26.11
CA PRO A 79 14.43 -3.07 26.28
C PRO A 79 15.83 -2.57 25.90
N GLY A 80 15.90 -1.40 25.26
CA GLY A 80 17.17 -0.73 24.93
C GLY A 80 17.87 -1.23 23.66
N LYS A 81 17.22 -2.09 22.87
CA LYS A 81 17.77 -2.53 21.57
C LYS A 81 17.86 -1.36 20.59
N SER A 82 19.04 -1.17 19.98
CA SER A 82 19.37 0.03 19.19
C SER A 82 18.41 0.28 18.02
N THR A 83 18.01 -0.76 17.28
CA THR A 83 17.08 -0.61 16.15
C THR A 83 15.67 -0.24 16.59
N THR A 84 15.23 -0.70 17.76
CA THR A 84 13.96 -0.27 18.34
C THR A 84 14.02 1.19 18.80
N LEU A 85 15.16 1.63 19.38
CA LEU A 85 15.36 3.03 19.75
C LEU A 85 15.31 3.95 18.52
N GLU A 86 15.98 3.56 17.43
CA GLU A 86 15.91 4.27 16.14
C GLU A 86 14.47 4.37 15.62
N LEU A 87 13.69 3.29 15.73
CA LEU A 87 12.27 3.28 15.32
C LEU A 87 11.43 4.23 16.20
N SER A 88 11.66 4.23 17.51
CA SER A 88 10.98 5.12 18.46
C SER A 88 11.32 6.59 18.21
N GLU A 89 12.60 6.91 17.98
CA GLU A 89 13.05 8.26 17.63
C GLU A 89 12.41 8.72 16.32
N THR A 90 12.43 7.85 15.31
CA THR A 90 11.83 8.14 14.00
C THR A 90 10.34 8.44 14.13
N LEU A 91 9.59 7.62 14.89
CA LEU A 91 8.18 7.86 15.18
C LEU A 91 7.94 9.22 15.88
N GLY A 92 8.83 9.61 16.78
CA GLY A 92 8.77 10.91 17.47
C GLY A 92 9.07 12.12 16.58
N THR A 93 9.73 11.91 15.43
CA THR A 93 10.04 12.97 14.45
C THR A 93 9.06 13.02 13.27
N MET A 94 8.08 12.11 13.21
CA MET A 94 7.10 12.09 12.14
C MET A 94 6.25 13.36 12.16
N PRO A 95 5.90 13.91 10.98
CA PRO A 95 5.14 15.15 10.92
C PRO A 95 3.69 14.93 11.37
N ASP A 96 3.15 15.90 12.12
CA ASP A 96 1.73 15.94 12.49
C ASP A 96 0.83 16.16 11.26
N GLU A 97 1.31 16.97 10.31
CA GLU A 97 0.65 17.24 9.03
C GLU A 97 1.27 16.40 7.92
N LEU A 98 0.45 15.56 7.28
CA LEU A 98 0.93 14.71 6.18
C LEU A 98 1.16 15.52 4.89
N PRO A 99 2.16 15.15 4.08
CA PRO A 99 2.32 15.70 2.74
C PRO A 99 1.04 15.54 1.93
N LEU A 100 0.64 16.57 1.19
CA LEU A 100 -0.57 16.56 0.35
C LEU A 100 -0.38 15.82 -1.00
N THR A 101 0.67 15.01 -1.11
CA THR A 101 1.00 14.27 -2.34
C THR A 101 1.16 12.79 -2.04
N VAL A 102 0.66 11.96 -2.97
CA VAL A 102 0.81 10.51 -2.97
C VAL A 102 2.28 10.11 -2.79
N SER A 103 3.20 10.74 -3.56
CA SER A 103 4.63 10.45 -3.47
C SER A 103 5.25 10.85 -2.13
N GLY A 104 4.77 11.94 -1.51
CA GLY A 104 5.23 12.37 -0.20
C GLY A 104 4.87 11.36 0.89
N ILE A 105 3.62 10.90 0.91
CA ILE A 105 3.16 9.87 1.86
C ILE A 105 3.85 8.53 1.61
N SER A 106 3.98 8.12 0.35
CA SER A 106 4.67 6.88 -0.03
C SER A 106 6.14 6.89 0.43
N THR A 107 6.83 8.03 0.30
CA THR A 107 8.21 8.19 0.80
C THR A 107 8.28 8.06 2.32
N LEU A 108 7.37 8.68 3.06
CA LEU A 108 7.30 8.53 4.53
C LEU A 108 7.06 7.08 4.94
N THR A 109 6.13 6.41 4.25
CA THR A 109 5.78 5.01 4.49
C THR A 109 6.97 4.09 4.23
N ALA A 110 7.67 4.28 3.12
CA ALA A 110 8.86 3.50 2.76
C ALA A 110 10.01 3.70 3.75
N ASN A 111 10.27 4.94 4.18
CA ASN A 111 11.29 5.23 5.17
C ASN A 111 11.01 4.52 6.50
N LEU A 112 9.75 4.53 6.94
CA LEU A 112 9.34 3.83 8.15
C LEU A 112 9.43 2.30 7.99
N GLY A 113 8.98 1.77 6.84
CA GLY A 113 9.07 0.36 6.49
C GLY A 113 10.51 -0.17 6.52
N ASN A 114 11.48 0.60 5.99
CA ASN A 114 12.89 0.22 6.02
C ASN A 114 13.45 0.04 7.43
N ILE A 115 12.98 0.83 8.40
CA ILE A 115 13.39 0.71 9.81
C ILE A 115 12.69 -0.48 10.45
N VAL A 116 11.38 -0.65 10.18
CA VAL A 116 10.60 -1.83 10.62
C VAL A 116 11.27 -3.13 10.16
N ASP A 117 11.70 -3.23 8.91
CA ASP A 117 12.40 -4.41 8.37
C ASP A 117 13.70 -4.71 9.12
N ARG A 118 14.46 -3.65 9.49
CA ARG A 118 15.66 -3.80 10.33
C ARG A 118 15.32 -4.29 11.73
N VAL A 119 14.30 -3.71 12.37
CA VAL A 119 13.81 -4.14 13.67
C VAL A 119 13.40 -5.61 13.62
N ILE A 120 12.56 -6.01 12.67
CA ILE A 120 12.12 -7.40 12.50
C ILE A 120 13.33 -8.33 12.34
N THR A 121 14.27 -7.99 11.46
CA THR A 121 15.46 -8.79 11.19
C THR A 121 16.34 -8.97 12.43
N ASP A 122 16.65 -7.88 13.13
CA ASP A 122 17.51 -7.93 14.32
C ASP A 122 16.84 -8.62 15.49
N CYS A 123 15.55 -8.39 15.67
CA CYS A 123 14.71 -9.04 16.68
C CYS A 123 14.59 -10.54 16.44
N PHE A 124 14.46 -10.97 15.17
CA PHE A 124 14.41 -12.39 14.84
C PHE A 124 15.75 -13.10 15.04
N ARG A 125 16.89 -12.42 14.78
CA ARG A 125 18.23 -12.98 14.96
C ARG A 125 18.62 -13.18 16.42
N SER A 126 18.32 -12.21 17.29
CA SER A 126 18.86 -12.19 18.66
C SER A 126 17.83 -12.07 19.78
N GLY A 127 16.54 -12.02 19.46
CA GLY A 127 15.48 -11.95 20.46
C GLY A 127 15.17 -13.29 21.13
N SER A 128 14.50 -13.24 22.27
CA SER A 128 13.90 -14.41 22.93
C SER A 128 12.80 -15.08 22.07
N GLU A 129 12.58 -16.39 22.25
CA GLU A 129 11.54 -17.12 21.50
C GLU A 129 10.13 -16.59 21.73
N THR A 130 9.84 -16.15 22.96
CA THR A 130 8.57 -15.49 23.32
C THR A 130 8.37 -14.20 22.53
N PHE A 131 9.44 -13.41 22.37
CA PHE A 131 9.39 -12.18 21.60
C PHE A 131 9.24 -12.45 20.10
N LYS A 132 9.98 -13.44 19.55
CA LYS A 132 9.84 -13.84 18.14
C LYS A 132 8.42 -14.29 17.81
N THR A 133 7.77 -15.02 18.70
CA THR A 133 6.38 -15.46 18.52
C THR A 133 5.43 -14.27 18.51
N ALA A 134 5.56 -13.36 19.49
CA ALA A 134 4.72 -12.17 19.54
C ALA A 134 4.93 -11.24 18.34
N LEU A 135 6.19 -11.07 17.90
CA LEU A 135 6.57 -10.33 16.70
C LEU A 135 5.92 -10.93 15.45
N THR A 136 6.01 -12.24 15.30
CA THR A 136 5.44 -12.96 14.16
C THR A 136 3.94 -12.73 14.06
N ASN A 137 3.21 -12.86 15.17
CA ASN A 137 1.76 -12.64 15.18
C ASN A 137 1.39 -11.21 14.77
N ILE A 138 2.07 -10.20 15.32
CA ILE A 138 1.81 -8.79 14.99
C ILE A 138 2.08 -8.50 13.50
N VAL A 139 3.19 -9.04 12.95
CA VAL A 139 3.53 -8.88 11.54
C VAL A 139 2.51 -9.59 10.64
N LEU A 140 2.04 -10.78 11.02
CA LEU A 140 1.01 -11.50 10.27
C LEU A 140 -0.33 -10.74 10.28
N ASP A 141 -0.74 -10.19 11.43
CA ASP A 141 -1.96 -9.40 11.55
C ASP A 141 -1.91 -8.13 10.69
N TYR A 142 -0.78 -7.42 10.69
CA TYR A 142 -0.55 -6.28 9.81
C TYR A 142 -0.62 -6.68 8.34
N ASN A 143 0.08 -7.74 7.94
CA ASN A 143 0.12 -8.19 6.56
C ASN A 143 -1.26 -8.63 6.07
N ALA A 144 -2.07 -9.28 6.91
CA ALA A 144 -3.45 -9.61 6.56
C ALA A 144 -4.26 -8.37 6.17
N LYS A 145 -4.10 -7.24 6.89
CA LYS A 145 -4.74 -5.97 6.53
C LYS A 145 -4.18 -5.38 5.26
N GLN A 146 -2.86 -5.28 5.16
CA GLN A 146 -2.20 -4.62 4.03
C GLN A 146 -2.41 -5.39 2.71
N SER A 147 -2.28 -6.71 2.73
CA SER A 147 -2.55 -7.56 1.55
C SER A 147 -4.01 -7.45 1.11
N ALA A 148 -4.98 -7.42 2.04
CA ALA A 148 -6.38 -7.24 1.66
C ALA A 148 -6.64 -5.89 0.97
N ARG A 149 -5.98 -4.82 1.43
CA ARG A 149 -6.06 -3.49 0.79
C ARG A 149 -5.47 -3.50 -0.62
N GLU A 150 -4.32 -4.14 -0.82
CA GLU A 150 -3.67 -4.27 -2.13
C GLU A 150 -4.52 -5.08 -3.11
N ARG A 151 -5.08 -6.21 -2.66
CA ARG A 151 -6.01 -7.02 -3.47
C ARG A 151 -7.20 -6.22 -3.96
N ILE A 152 -7.81 -5.42 -3.08
CA ILE A 152 -8.94 -4.54 -3.44
C ILE A 152 -8.47 -3.43 -4.39
N TRP A 153 -7.33 -2.80 -4.10
CA TRP A 153 -6.78 -1.71 -4.92
C TRP A 153 -6.51 -2.13 -6.37
N PHE A 154 -5.97 -3.34 -6.55
CA PHE A 154 -5.68 -3.92 -7.87
C PHE A 154 -6.79 -4.84 -8.41
N GLY A 155 -7.93 -4.94 -7.73
CA GLY A 155 -9.03 -5.85 -8.11
C GLY A 155 -9.56 -5.60 -9.52
N ALA A 156 -9.45 -4.36 -10.01
CA ALA A 156 -9.80 -3.95 -11.37
C ALA A 156 -9.04 -4.72 -12.47
N ASN A 157 -7.83 -5.21 -12.19
CA ASN A 157 -7.03 -5.98 -13.14
C ASN A 157 -7.52 -7.41 -13.34
N LYS A 158 -8.43 -7.89 -12.48
CA LYS A 158 -8.99 -9.26 -12.53
C LYS A 158 -7.94 -10.39 -12.52
N LEU A 159 -6.80 -10.12 -11.89
CA LEU A 159 -5.72 -11.09 -11.69
C LEU A 159 -5.80 -11.76 -10.30
N ASP A 160 -6.67 -11.27 -9.42
CA ASP A 160 -6.93 -11.92 -8.14
C ASP A 160 -7.75 -13.20 -8.37
N PRO A 161 -7.30 -14.37 -7.90
CA PRO A 161 -8.00 -15.63 -8.08
C PRO A 161 -9.36 -15.66 -7.35
N ASP A 162 -9.52 -14.89 -6.27
CA ASP A 162 -10.72 -14.86 -5.43
C ASP A 162 -11.45 -13.52 -5.55
N ILE A 163 -11.60 -13.01 -6.78
CA ILE A 163 -12.20 -11.68 -7.03
C ILE A 163 -13.60 -11.51 -6.43
N THR A 164 -14.35 -12.60 -6.26
CA THR A 164 -15.71 -12.60 -5.68
C THR A 164 -15.72 -12.26 -4.19
N ASP A 165 -14.57 -12.42 -3.53
CA ASP A 165 -14.43 -12.24 -2.09
C ASP A 165 -13.92 -10.83 -1.76
N LEU A 166 -13.57 -10.03 -2.77
CA LEU A 166 -13.07 -8.68 -2.59
C LEU A 166 -14.20 -7.71 -2.26
N SER A 167 -14.02 -6.97 -1.16
CA SER A 167 -14.81 -5.79 -0.83
C SER A 167 -14.65 -4.67 -1.87
N THR A 168 -15.50 -3.65 -1.77
CA THR A 168 -15.38 -2.45 -2.60
C THR A 168 -14.22 -1.56 -2.13
N MET A 169 -13.71 -0.73 -3.05
CA MET A 169 -12.70 0.28 -2.72
C MET A 169 -13.22 1.29 -1.69
N GLU A 170 -14.51 1.64 -1.75
CA GLU A 170 -15.15 2.51 -0.77
C GLU A 170 -15.13 1.90 0.63
N GLU A 171 -15.51 0.63 0.77
CA GLU A 171 -15.46 -0.07 2.05
C GLU A 171 -14.03 -0.12 2.60
N MET A 172 -13.05 -0.39 1.73
CA MET A 172 -11.63 -0.43 2.11
C MET A 172 -11.10 0.92 2.61
N LEU A 173 -11.50 2.03 1.99
CA LEU A 173 -10.99 3.36 2.32
C LEU A 173 -11.65 3.97 3.55
N PHE A 174 -12.94 3.70 3.78
CA PHE A 174 -13.74 4.46 4.75
C PHE A 174 -14.16 3.66 5.98
N THR A 175 -13.84 2.37 6.06
CA THR A 175 -14.11 1.55 7.26
C THR A 175 -12.84 1.24 8.06
N ASN A 176 -13.01 0.77 9.29
CA ASN A 176 -11.90 0.32 10.13
C ASN A 176 -11.52 -1.15 9.89
N VAL A 177 -12.25 -1.88 9.04
CA VAL A 177 -12.02 -3.32 8.79
C VAL A 177 -10.60 -3.57 8.27
N TYR A 178 -10.08 -2.63 7.48
CA TYR A 178 -8.78 -2.71 6.81
C TYR A 178 -7.69 -1.91 7.51
N LYS A 179 -7.99 -1.31 8.66
CA LYS A 179 -7.00 -0.60 9.47
C LYS A 179 -6.31 -1.57 10.43
N PHE A 180 -5.00 -1.44 10.52
CA PHE A 180 -4.21 -2.10 11.54
C PHE A 180 -4.24 -1.23 12.80
N THR A 181 -4.80 -1.75 13.88
CA THR A 181 -4.89 -1.04 15.16
C THR A 181 -4.02 -1.74 16.19
N ALA A 182 -3.09 -1.01 16.81
CA ALA A 182 -3.39 -0.44 18.12
C ALA A 182 -4.06 -1.34 19.18
N HIS A 183 -3.78 -2.64 19.34
CA HIS A 183 -4.32 -3.40 20.48
C HIS A 183 -3.59 -2.94 21.75
N THR A 184 -4.19 -1.98 22.48
CA THR A 184 -3.86 -1.73 23.88
C THR A 184 -4.13 -3.00 24.69
N THR A 185 -3.10 -3.80 24.94
CA THR A 185 -3.08 -4.84 25.98
C THR A 185 -2.51 -4.27 27.25
#